data_AF-D9XSG5-F1
#
_entry.id   AF-D9XSG5-F1
#
_cell.length_a   1.000
_cell.length_b   1.000
_cell.length_c   1.000
_cell.angle_alpha   90.00
_cell.angle_beta   90.00
_cell.angle_gamma   90.00
#
_symmetry.space_group_name_H-M   'P 1'
#
loop_
_entity.id
_entity.type
_entity.pdbx_description
1 polymer ?
#
loop_
_entity_poly.entity_id
_entity_poly.type
_entity_poly.pdbx_seq_one_letter_code
_entity_poly.pdbx_strand_id
1 'polypeptide(L)' 'MVDQAIGMVVALGRVSPDQGWTVLREVSQRTNIKLRSVADMILVWGRTGRLPAEVRTVLEEVLDRLGPTQIPGAPPQG' A
#
# COMPACT_ATOMS: atom_id res chain seq x y z
N MET A 1 -13.48 -5.81 1.61
CA MET A 1 -12.62 -4.84 2.33
C MET A 1 -11.19 -4.86 1.82
N VAL A 2 -10.54 -6.04 1.70
CA VAL A 2 -9.15 -6.10 1.20
C VAL A 2 -9.01 -5.51 -0.20
N ASP A 3 -9.92 -5.84 -1.13
CA ASP A 3 -9.92 -5.28 -2.48
C ASP A 3 -10.03 -3.73 -2.51
N GLN A 4 -10.85 -3.16 -1.63
CA GLN A 4 -10.96 -1.70 -1.48
C GLN A 4 -9.69 -1.08 -0.88
N ALA A 5 -9.05 -1.77 0.06
CA ALA A 5 -7.77 -1.34 0.61
C ALA A 5 -6.66 -1.38 -0.45
N ILE A 6 -6.66 -2.38 -1.34
CA ILE A 6 -5.75 -2.42 -2.49
C ILE A 6 -5.98 -1.18 -3.36
N GLY A 7 -7.24 -0.85 -3.69
CA GLY A 7 -7.57 0.35 -4.46
C GLY A 7 -7.07 1.66 -3.81
N MET A 8 -7.16 1.78 -2.48
CA MET A 8 -6.59 2.92 -1.74
C MET A 8 -5.06 2.97 -1.83
N VAL A 9 -4.37 1.84 -1.65
CA VAL A 9 -2.90 1.76 -1.76
C VAL A 9 -2.44 2.10 -3.18
N VAL A 10 -3.14 1.61 -4.21
CA VAL A 10 -2.89 1.95 -5.62
C VAL A 10 -3.01 3.46 -5.86
N ALA A 11 -4.09 4.07 -5.38
CA ALA A 11 -4.35 5.49 -5.59
C ALA A 11 -3.31 6.39 -4.87
N LEU A 12 -2.99 6.06 -3.62
CA LEU A 12 -2.11 6.87 -2.77
C LEU A 12 -0.63 6.61 -3.04
N GLY A 13 -0.26 5.34 -3.24
CA GLY A 13 1.13 4.91 -3.46
C GLY A 13 1.57 4.92 -4.93
N ARG A 14 0.65 5.16 -5.87
CA ARG A 14 0.93 5.10 -7.32
C ARG A 14 1.56 3.76 -7.75
N VAL A 15 1.06 2.68 -7.15
CA VAL A 15 1.49 1.31 -7.42
C VAL A 15 0.45 0.55 -8.26
N SER A 16 0.85 -0.54 -8.91
CA SER A 16 -0.08 -1.45 -9.60
C SER A 16 -0.93 -2.24 -8.60
N PRO A 17 -2.10 -2.79 -8.99
CA PRO A 17 -2.95 -3.58 -8.09
C PRO A 17 -2.22 -4.78 -7.43
N ASP A 18 -1.36 -5.47 -8.19
CA ASP A 18 -0.55 -6.58 -7.67
C ASP A 18 0.47 -6.12 -6.61
N GLN A 19 1.09 -4.97 -6.86
CA GLN A 19 1.96 -4.32 -5.87
C GLN A 19 1.15 -3.84 -4.66
N GLY A 20 -0.07 -3.32 -4.83
CA GLY A 20 -0.96 -2.94 -3.73
C GLY A 20 -1.32 -4.14 -2.83
N TRP A 21 -1.58 -5.30 -3.41
CA TRP A 21 -1.73 -6.55 -2.65
C TRP A 21 -0.44 -6.94 -1.91
N THR A 22 0.71 -6.84 -2.58
CA THR A 22 2.02 -7.11 -2.00
C THR A 22 2.30 -6.20 -0.80
N VAL A 23 2.00 -4.90 -0.90
CA VAL A 23 2.11 -3.93 0.20
C VAL A 23 1.32 -4.39 1.42
N LEU A 24 0.04 -4.72 1.26
CA LEU A 24 -0.80 -5.14 2.38
C LEU A 24 -0.27 -6.43 3.05
N ARG A 25 0.24 -7.38 2.26
CA ARG A 25 0.83 -8.62 2.76
C ARG A 25 2.14 -8.39 3.52
N GLU A 26 3.03 -7.55 3.00
CA GLU A 26 4.32 -7.26 3.63
C GLU A 26 4.12 -6.50 4.95
N VAL A 27 3.22 -5.51 4.97
CA VAL A 27 2.86 -4.79 6.20
C VAL A 27 2.30 -5.76 7.24
N SER A 28 1.35 -6.61 6.84
CA SER A 28 0.76 -7.62 7.73
C SER A 28 1.80 -8.55 8.35
N GLN A 29 2.77 -9.02 7.56
CA GLN A 29 3.82 -9.92 8.02
C GLN A 29 4.81 -9.22 8.95
N ARG A 30 5.26 -8.00 8.58
CA ARG A 30 6.29 -7.27 9.33
C ARG A 30 5.78 -6.69 10.65
N THR A 31 4.51 -6.30 10.73
CA THR A 31 3.89 -5.81 11.98
C THR A 31 3.21 -6.92 12.78
N ASN A 32 3.18 -8.17 12.27
CA ASN A 32 2.43 -9.28 12.85
C ASN A 32 0.94 -8.97 13.12
N ILE A 33 0.32 -8.19 12.23
CA ILE A 33 -1.10 -7.83 12.30
C ILE A 33 -1.85 -8.63 11.23
N LYS A 34 -3.05 -9.14 11.56
CA LYS A 34 -3.89 -9.85 10.59
C LYS A 34 -4.15 -8.97 9.36
N LEU A 35 -3.97 -9.53 8.16
CA LEU A 35 -4.16 -8.83 6.87
C LEU A 35 -5.49 -8.07 6.79
N ARG A 36 -6.58 -8.66 7.29
CA ARG A 36 -7.90 -8.01 7.33
C ARG A 36 -7.92 -6.75 8.21
N SER A 37 -7.21 -6.78 9.33
CA SER A 37 -7.06 -5.62 10.22
C SER A 37 -6.17 -4.55 9.59
N VAL A 38 -5.10 -4.93 8.88
CA VAL A 38 -4.31 -3.97 8.08
C VAL A 38 -5.19 -3.31 7.02
N ALA A 39 -5.99 -4.09 6.27
CA ALA A 39 -6.90 -3.54 5.27
C ALA A 39 -7.91 -2.55 5.87
N ASP A 40 -8.48 -2.87 7.04
CA ASP A 40 -9.37 -1.95 7.77
C ASP A 40 -8.65 -0.65 8.16
N MET A 41 -7.44 -0.75 8.71
CA MET A 41 -6.62 0.41 9.06
C MET A 41 -6.32 1.31 7.85
N ILE A 42 -6.07 0.73 6.67
CA ILE A 42 -5.87 1.51 5.43
C ILE A 42 -7.15 2.25 5.02
N LEU A 43 -8.31 1.61 5.13
CA LEU A 43 -9.60 2.25 4.82
C LEU A 43 -9.94 3.37 5.80
N VAL A 44 -9.66 3.18 7.09
CA VAL A 44 -9.82 4.21 8.12
C VAL A 44 -8.83 5.35 7.89
N TRP A 45 -7.58 5.03 7.55
CA TRP A 45 -6.54 6.01 7.24
C TRP A 45 -6.94 6.89 6.05
N GLY A 46 -7.47 6.32 4.97
CA GLY A 46 -7.94 7.08 3.81
C GLY A 46 -9.05 8.10 4.12
N ARG A 47 -9.79 7.91 5.21
CA ARG A 47 -10.85 8.84 5.66
C ARG A 47 -10.39 9.83 6.73
N THR A 48 -9.43 9.45 7.56
CA THR A 48 -9.08 10.18 8.80
C THR A 48 -7.67 10.76 8.77
N GLY A 49 -6.83 10.35 7.84
CA GLY A 49 -5.40 10.66 7.81
C GLY A 49 -4.60 10.02 8.95
N ARG A 50 -5.20 9.17 9.78
CA ARG A 50 -4.56 8.55 10.95
C ARG A 50 -4.26 7.07 10.70
N LEU A 51 -3.02 6.69 10.96
CA LEU A 51 -2.54 5.31 10.90
C LEU A 51 -1.61 5.08 12.09
N PRO A 52 -1.63 3.90 12.76
CA PRO A 52 -0.67 3.60 13.82
C PRO A 52 0.77 3.76 13.32
N ALA A 53 1.64 4.37 14.14
CA ALA A 53 2.99 4.74 13.71
C ALA A 53 3.79 3.56 13.16
N GLU A 54 3.73 2.40 13.83
CA GLU A 54 4.39 1.17 13.37
C GLU A 54 3.92 0.74 11.97
N VAL A 55 2.60 0.71 11.74
CA VAL A 55 2.00 0.35 10.45
C VAL A 55 2.38 1.37 9.38
N ARG A 56 2.42 2.66 9.74
CA ARG A 56 2.82 3.74 8.84
C ARG A 56 4.28 3.61 8.40
N THR A 57 5.20 3.41 9.34
CA THR A 57 6.63 3.24 9.02
C THR A 57 6.83 2.08 8.06
N VAL A 58 6.25 0.92 8.36
CA VAL A 58 6.39 -0.26 7.48
C VAL A 58 5.72 -0.03 6.12
N LEU A 59 4.57 0.63 6.08
CA LEU A 59 3.89 0.97 4.83
C LEU A 59 4.76 1.88 3.95
N GLU A 60 5.33 2.93 4.52
CA GLU A 60 6.21 3.87 3.81
C GLU A 60 7.48 3.16 3.29
N GLU A 61 8.12 2.31 4.11
CA GLU A 61 9.28 1.49 3.68
C GLU A 61 8.95 0.56 2.51
N VAL A 62 7.80 -0.10 2.54
CA VAL A 62 7.41 -1.05 1.49
C VAL A 62 7.05 -0.30 0.20
N LEU A 63 6.38 0.85 0.30
CA LEU A 63 6.07 1.71 -0.85
C LEU A 63 7.32 2.30 -1.49
N ASP A 64 8.28 2.77 -0.70
CA ASP A 64 9.58 3.27 -1.19
C ASP A 64 10.33 2.18 -1.97
N ARG A 65 10.37 0.95 -1.43
CA ARG A 65 10.99 -0.20 -2.11
C ARG A 65 10.32 -0.54 -3.44
N LEU A 66 8.99 -0.39 -3.52
CA LEU A 66 8.24 -0.73 -4.73
C LEU A 66 8.22 0.41 -5.75
N GLY A 67 8.57 1.63 -5.32
CA GLY A 67 8.62 2.84 -6.14
C GLY A 67 7.28 3.17 -6.81
N PRO A 68 7.16 4.34 -7.45
CA PRO A 68 6.06 4.55 -8.38
C PRO A 68 6.19 3.49 -9.49
N THR A 69 5.12 2.73 -9.74
CA THR A 69 5.11 1.85 -10.92
C THR A 69 5.38 2.76 -12.12
N GLN A 70 6.43 2.50 -12.89
CA GLN A 70 6.55 3.12 -14.20
C GLN A 70 5.24 2.87 -14.94
N ILE A 71 4.53 3.93 -15.28
CA ILE A 71 3.27 3.83 -16.02
C ILE A 71 3.56 2.99 -17.27
N PRO A 72 2.92 1.82 -17.47
CA PRO A 72 3.08 1.07 -18.71
C PRO A 72 2.56 1.93 -19.86
N GLY A 73 3.47 2.58 -20.60
CA GLY A 73 3.13 3.52 -21.67
C GLY A 73 4.05 4.73 -21.84
N ALA A 74 5.02 4.99 -20.94
CA ALA A 74 6.05 5.99 -21.22
C ALA A 74 7.01 5.45 -22.31
N PRO A 75 7.18 6.12 -23.47
CA PRO A 75 8.15 5.67 -24.46
C PRO A 75 9.55 5.70 -23.86
N PRO A 76 10.43 4.75 -24.23
CA PRO A 76 11.83 4.83 -23.85
C PRO A 76 12.39 6.14 -24.42
N GLN A 77 12.91 7.00 -23.53
CA GLN A 77 13.75 8.11 -23.97
C GLN A 77 15.11 7.50 -24.31
N GLY A 78 15.29 7.14 -25.59
CA GLY A 78 16.52 6.56 -26.12
C GLY A 78 16.32 6.01 -27.51
#